data_AF-A0A1E1UW75-F1
#
_entry.id   AF-A0A1E1UW75-F1
#
_cell.length_a   1.000
_cell.length_b   1.000
_cell.length_c   1.000
_cell.angle_alpha   90.00
_cell.angle_beta   90.00
_cell.angle_gamma   90.00
#
_symmetry.space_group_name_H-M   'P 1'
#
loop_
_entity.id
_entity.type
_entity.pdbx_description
1 polymer ?
#
loop_
_entity_poly.entity_id
_entity_poly.type
_entity_poly.pdbx_seq_one_letter_code
_entity_poly.pdbx_strand_id
1 'polypeptide(L)' 'MPFSSLPELLELATAREAFEIAWAHIEPSLCFQAASSESMRRWLGHIVAGLSSAQPDADIVPLAVEQFLATVPISH' A
#
# COMPACT_ATOMS: atom_id res chain seq x y z
N MET A 1 28.16 -4.33 10.34
CA MET A 1 27.14 -3.42 9.79
C MET A 1 26.88 -3.88 8.36
N PRO A 2 25.79 -4.59 8.06
CA PRO A 2 25.44 -4.86 6.68
C PRO A 2 25.06 -3.52 6.03
N PHE A 3 25.79 -3.13 5.00
CA PHE A 3 25.37 -2.06 4.11
C PHE A 3 24.11 -2.58 3.43
N SER A 4 22.96 -1.93 3.68
CA SER A 4 21.76 -2.17 2.90
C SER A 4 22.14 -2.07 1.42
N SER A 5 21.91 -3.14 0.68
CA SER A 5 22.26 -3.19 -0.73
C SER A 5 21.46 -2.09 -1.44
N LEU A 6 22.08 -1.34 -2.35
CA LEU A 6 21.37 -0.38 -3.23
C LEU A 6 20.00 -0.88 -3.75
N PRO A 7 19.85 -2.15 -4.17
CA PRO A 7 18.55 -2.71 -4.54
C PRO A 7 17.51 -2.69 -3.40
N GLU A 8 17.88 -3.03 -2.15
CA GLU A 8 16.94 -3.02 -1.02
C GLU A 8 16.44 -1.61 -0.69
N LEU A 9 17.29 -0.60 -0.84
CA LEU A 9 16.88 0.80 -0.64
C LEU A 9 15.97 1.30 -1.76
N LEU A 10 16.22 0.85 -3.00
CA LEU A 10 15.38 1.18 -4.14
C LEU A 10 14.01 0.53 -4.02
N GLU A 11 13.95 -0.76 -3.65
CA GLU A 11 12.69 -1.47 -3.40
C GLU A 11 11.89 -0.83 -2.27
N LEU A 12 12.55 -0.38 -1.20
CA LEU A 12 11.89 0.33 -0.11
C LEU A 12 11.34 1.70 -0.55
N ALA A 13 12.08 2.41 -1.40
CA ALA A 13 11.64 3.70 -1.95
C ALA A 13 10.44 3.53 -2.90
N THR A 14 10.48 2.53 -3.79
CA THR A 14 9.40 2.20 -4.71
C THR A 14 8.15 1.73 -3.96
N ALA A 15 8.30 0.85 -2.97
CA ALA A 15 7.18 0.42 -2.13
C ALA A 15 6.55 1.60 -1.38
N ARG A 16 7.38 2.54 -0.90
CA ARG A 16 6.88 3.74 -0.22
C ARG A 16 6.15 4.69 -1.17
N GLU A 17 6.70 4.92 -2.35
CA GLU A 17 6.04 5.73 -3.38
C GLU A 17 4.70 5.11 -3.78
N ALA A 18 4.66 3.80 -4.02
CA ALA A 18 3.45 3.09 -4.34
C ALA A 18 2.38 3.19 -3.23
N PHE A 19 2.81 3.12 -1.96
CA PHE A 19 1.93 3.34 -0.82
C PHE A 19 1.33 4.75 -0.80
N GLU A 20 2.14 5.79 -0.97
CA GLU A 20 1.66 7.18 -0.95
C GLU A 20 0.68 7.44 -2.10
N ILE A 21 0.96 6.93 -3.31
CA ILE A 21 0.08 7.06 -4.48
C ILE A 21 -1.24 6.30 -4.26
N ALA A 22 -1.17 5.06 -3.77
CA ALA A 22 -2.35 4.26 -3.48
C ALA A 22 -3.19 4.89 -2.35
N TRP A 23 -2.55 5.42 -1.31
CA TRP A 23 -3.21 6.12 -0.21
C TRP A 23 -3.93 7.38 -0.71
N ALA A 24 -3.28 8.20 -1.54
CA ALA A 24 -3.90 9.39 -2.12
C ALA A 24 -5.12 9.06 -2.99
N HIS A 25 -5.15 7.89 -3.64
CA HIS A 25 -6.31 7.42 -4.41
C HIS A 25 -7.50 7.03 -3.52
N ILE A 26 -7.25 6.38 -2.38
CA ILE A 26 -8.31 5.84 -1.51
C ILE A 26 -8.76 6.83 -0.42
N GLU A 27 -7.89 7.71 0.07
CA GLU A 27 -8.17 8.71 1.10
C GLU A 27 -9.50 9.48 0.86
N PRO A 28 -9.77 10.01 -0.34
CA PRO A 28 -11.04 10.69 -0.61
C PRO A 28 -12.26 9.77 -0.50
N SER A 29 -12.13 8.49 -0.85
CA SER A 29 -13.22 7.49 -0.71
C SER A 29 -13.41 7.04 0.74
N LEU A 30 -12.35 7.04 1.55
CA LEU A 30 -12.37 6.66 2.95
C LEU A 30 -12.86 7.78 3.88
N CYS A 31 -12.96 9.03 3.40
CA CYS A 31 -13.46 10.17 4.16
C CYS A 31 -14.89 9.95 4.71
N PHE A 32 -15.64 9.03 4.12
CA PHE A 32 -16.98 8.63 4.56
C PHE A 32 -16.99 7.42 5.52
N GLN A 33 -15.86 6.74 5.74
CA GLN A 33 -15.75 5.55 6.59
C GLN A 33 -15.12 5.91 7.94
N ALA A 34 -15.88 5.73 9.02
CA ALA A 34 -15.45 6.02 10.40
C ALA A 34 -14.37 5.07 10.96
N ALA A 35 -13.80 4.19 10.13
CA ALA A 35 -12.66 3.38 10.55
C ALA A 35 -11.47 4.31 10.82
N SER A 36 -10.74 4.05 11.90
CA SER A 36 -9.59 4.88 12.27
C SER A 36 -8.60 4.90 11.11
N SER A 37 -8.34 6.07 10.52
CA SER A 37 -7.49 6.23 9.32
C SER A 37 -6.12 5.55 9.48
N GLU A 38 -5.65 5.40 10.71
CA GLU A 38 -4.43 4.67 11.05
C GLU A 38 -4.51 3.15 10.76
N SER A 39 -5.64 2.50 11.08
CA SER A 39 -5.84 1.08 10.80
C SER A 39 -5.88 0.80 9.29
N MET A 40 -6.53 1.68 8.53
CA MET A 40 -6.58 1.59 7.07
C MET A 40 -5.22 1.85 6.43
N ARG A 41 -4.46 2.83 6.93
CA ARG A 41 -3.06 3.03 6.52
C ARG A 41 -2.19 1.81 6.79
N ARG A 42 -2.29 1.22 7.99
CA ARG A 42 -1.55 -0.01 8.32
C ARG A 42 -1.92 -1.16 7.39
N TRP A 43 -3.21 -1.33 7.10
CA TRP A 43 -3.70 -2.36 6.20
C TRP A 43 -3.16 -2.19 4.77
N LEU A 44 -3.23 -0.98 4.20
CA LEU A 44 -2.64 -0.69 2.90
C LEU A 44 -1.13 -0.95 2.89
N GLY A 45 -0.41 -0.58 3.96
CA GLY A 45 1.01 -0.85 4.09
C GLY A 45 1.34 -2.35 4.04
N HIS A 46 0.51 -3.21 4.66
CA HIS A 46 0.67 -4.66 4.56
C HIS A 46 0.43 -5.19 3.14
N ILE A 47 -0.57 -4.66 2.44
CA ILE A 47 -0.87 -5.04 1.05
C ILE A 47 0.31 -4.68 0.14
N VAL A 48 0.81 -3.44 0.23
CA VAL A 48 1.93 -2.97 -0.58
C VAL A 48 3.20 -3.77 -0.30
N ALA A 49 3.50 -4.08 0.96
CA ALA A 49 4.64 -4.91 1.32
C ALA A 49 4.52 -6.35 0.76
N GLY A 50 3.32 -6.94 0.82
CA GLY A 50 3.05 -8.26 0.24
C GLY A 50 3.19 -8.28 -1.27
N LEU A 51 2.65 -7.26 -1.95
CA LEU A 51 2.75 -7.11 -3.39
C LEU A 51 4.18 -6.85 -3.86
N SER A 52 4.91 -5.98 -3.18
CA SER A 52 6.32 -5.70 -3.49
C SER A 52 7.19 -6.94 -3.37
N SER A 53 6.90 -7.82 -2.40
CA SER A 53 7.62 -9.09 -2.25
C SER A 53 7.19 -10.16 -3.28
N ALA A 54 5.94 -10.14 -3.72
CA ALA A 54 5.40 -11.15 -4.64
C ALA A 54 5.65 -10.80 -6.12
N GLN A 55 5.67 -9.52 -6.45
CA GLN A 55 5.76 -8.98 -7.82
C GLN A 55 6.61 -7.70 -7.86
N PRO A 56 7.94 -7.81 -7.71
CA PRO A 56 8.85 -6.64 -7.68
C PRO A 56 8.91 -5.87 -9.01
N ASP A 57 8.57 -6.52 -10.13
CA ASP A 57 8.59 -5.94 -11.48
C ASP A 57 7.21 -5.43 -11.96
N ALA A 58 6.16 -5.57 -11.15
CA ALA A 58 4.80 -5.17 -11.52
C ALA A 58 4.44 -3.78 -10.97
N ASP A 59 3.54 -3.09 -11.66
CA ASP A 59 2.92 -1.89 -11.11
C ASP A 59 1.97 -2.28 -9.96
N ILE A 60 2.47 -2.19 -8.73
CA ILE A 60 1.76 -2.62 -7.53
C ILE A 60 0.72 -1.60 -7.05
N VAL A 61 0.71 -0.37 -7.60
CA VAL A 61 -0.23 0.70 -7.19
C VAL A 61 -1.69 0.31 -7.46
N PRO A 62 -2.11 0.00 -8.71
CA PRO A 62 -3.49 -0.37 -8.99
C PRO A 62 -3.90 -1.63 -8.23
N LEU A 63 -2.99 -2.62 -8.13
CA LEU A 63 -3.22 -3.86 -7.39
C LEU A 63 -3.43 -3.62 -5.90
N ALA A 64 -2.66 -2.71 -5.29
CA ALA A 64 -2.79 -2.36 -3.89
C ALA A 64 -4.14 -1.70 -3.60
N VAL A 65 -4.57 -0.79 -4.49
CA VAL A 65 -5.89 -0.14 -4.40
C VAL A 65 -7.02 -1.16 -4.55
N GLU A 66 -6.96 -2.03 -5.56
CA GLU A 66 -7.97 -3.08 -5.77
C GLU A 66 -8.07 -4.04 -4.58
N GLN A 67 -6.93 -4.55 -4.10
CA GLN A 67 -6.92 -5.44 -2.93
C GLN A 67 -7.41 -4.72 -1.67
N PHE A 68 -7.05 -3.46 -1.49
CA PHE A 68 -7.53 -2.67 -0.37
C PHE A 68 -9.06 -2.53 -0.42
N LEU A 69 -9.63 -2.13 -1.55
CA LEU A 69 -11.08 -2.00 -1.71
C LEU A 69 -11.83 -3.33 -1.57
N ALA A 70 -11.24 -4.43 -2.04
CA ALA A 70 -11.83 -5.77 -1.93
C ALA A 70 -11.82 -6.32 -0.49
N THR A 71 -10.91 -5.84 0.36
CA THR A 71 -10.72 -6.33 1.73
C THR A 71 -11.23 -5.38 2.81
N VAL A 72 -11.42 -4.10 2.48
CA VAL A 72 -12.09 -3.16 3.36
C VAL A 72 -13.56 -3.56 3.47
N PRO A 73 -14.09 -3.75 4.69
CA PRO A 73 -15.50 -4.02 4.89
C PRO A 73 -16.29 -2.75 4.57
N ILE A 74 -16.67 -2.60 3.31
CA ILE A 74 -17.66 -1.61 2.90
C ILE A 74 -19.00 -2.10 3.46
N SER A 75 -19.40 -1.58 4.63
CA SER A 75 -20.75 -1.79 5.13
C SER A 75 -21.69 -1.06 4.18
N HIS A 76 -22.37 -1.83 3.34
CA HIS A 76 -23.40 -1.37 2.40
C HIS A 76 -24.71 -1.03 3.12
#